data_AF-A0A4R4SDZ7-F1
#
_entry.id   AF-A0A4R4SDZ7-F1
#
_cell.length_a   1.000
_cell.length_b   1.000
_cell.length_c   1.000
_cell.angle_alpha   90.00
_cell.angle_beta   90.00
_cell.angle_gamma   90.00
#
_symmetry.space_group_name_H-M   'P 1'
#
loop_
_entity.id
_entity.type
_entity.pdbx_description
1 polymer ?
#
loop_
_entity_poly.entity_id
_entity_poly.type
_entity_poly.pdbx_seq_one_letter_code
_entity_poly.pdbx_strand_id
1 'polypeptide(L)'
;MLSTTRIAVLAGVAIAVTAAPAVAEPISAAAKSALVSGSAQIRLTYWPDQDLRTFTFDARAVPYSSPKPGAPDGLPTDAEGTVKISHHSPAEGWTVRSRARVDCLVTSPGNATLTAVVTHADEPIKDQIGKRLGFSVHDGRHDRMGFSWSVVNGDQDEEGTWVEGRAGTCMGPAAFAPVTKGGYVVRHADLLPFPGR
;
A
#
# COMPACT_ATOMS: atom_id res chain seq x y z
N MET A 1 3.98 85.15 -16.78
CA MET A 1 3.07 84.93 -15.63
C MET A 1 2.23 83.70 -15.93
N LEU A 2 2.29 82.71 -15.02
CA LEU A 2 1.32 81.66 -14.64
C LEU A 2 0.04 81.52 -15.48
N SER A 3 -0.56 80.36 -15.74
CA SER A 3 -0.38 78.97 -15.27
C SER A 3 -1.28 78.04 -16.10
N THR A 4 -0.91 76.75 -16.12
CA THR A 4 -1.55 75.54 -16.66
C THR A 4 -3.05 75.35 -16.42
N THR A 5 -3.75 74.63 -17.32
CA THR A 5 -4.47 73.38 -16.96
C THR A 5 -4.70 72.48 -18.19
N ARG A 6 -4.25 71.21 -18.13
CA ARG A 6 -4.63 70.11 -19.04
C ARG A 6 -5.68 69.26 -18.33
N ILE A 7 -6.78 68.93 -19.00
CA ILE A 7 -7.74 67.92 -18.54
C ILE A 7 -7.73 66.78 -19.56
N ALA A 8 -7.28 65.61 -19.13
CA ALA A 8 -7.36 64.35 -19.87
C ALA A 8 -8.56 63.56 -19.33
N VAL A 9 -9.48 63.16 -20.20
CA VAL A 9 -10.61 62.28 -19.87
C VAL A 9 -10.19 60.84 -20.16
N LEU A 10 -10.05 60.04 -19.11
CA LEU A 10 -9.85 58.59 -19.17
C LEU A 10 -11.22 57.90 -19.20
N ALA A 11 -11.53 57.19 -20.29
CA ALA A 11 -12.68 56.30 -20.37
C ALA A 11 -12.29 54.91 -19.83
N GLY A 12 -12.90 54.51 -18.71
CA GLY A 12 -12.68 53.20 -18.09
C GLY A 12 -13.50 52.09 -18.76
N VAL A 13 -12.86 50.97 -19.06
CA VAL A 13 -13.48 49.72 -19.51
C VAL A 13 -13.76 48.86 -18.27
N ALA A 14 -15.02 48.54 -18.01
CA ALA A 14 -15.43 47.61 -16.96
C ALA A 14 -15.46 46.18 -17.51
N ILE A 15 -14.63 45.28 -16.95
CA ILE A 15 -14.65 43.85 -17.23
C ILE A 15 -15.55 43.17 -16.20
N ALA A 16 -16.70 42.67 -16.62
CA ALA A 16 -17.57 41.85 -15.78
C ALA A 16 -17.05 40.40 -15.74
N VAL A 17 -16.57 39.95 -14.58
CA VAL A 17 -16.21 38.54 -14.35
C VAL A 17 -17.45 37.82 -13.86
N THR A 18 -18.08 37.01 -14.71
CA THR A 18 -19.14 36.08 -14.31
C THR A 18 -18.50 34.83 -13.72
N ALA A 19 -18.55 34.69 -12.40
CA ALA A 19 -18.16 33.46 -11.72
C ALA A 19 -19.23 32.37 -11.97
N ALA A 20 -18.84 31.27 -12.62
CA ALA A 20 -19.70 30.10 -12.74
C ALA A 20 -19.83 29.43 -11.36
N PRO A 21 -21.03 28.93 -10.98
CA PRO A 21 -21.17 28.20 -9.73
C PRO A 21 -20.47 26.84 -9.87
N ALA A 22 -19.53 26.56 -8.96
CA ALA A 22 -19.00 25.22 -8.79
C ALA A 22 -20.13 24.32 -8.29
N VAL A 23 -20.59 23.41 -9.14
CA VAL A 23 -21.53 22.36 -8.72
C VAL A 23 -20.75 21.40 -7.84
N ALA A 24 -21.00 21.46 -6.53
CA ALA A 24 -20.50 20.44 -5.62
C ALA A 24 -21.20 19.11 -5.95
N GLU A 25 -20.42 18.12 -6.39
CA GLU A 25 -20.93 16.77 -6.58
C GLU A 25 -21.40 16.18 -5.24
N PRO A 26 -22.55 15.48 -5.22
CA PRO A 26 -23.03 14.87 -4.00
C PRO A 26 -22.08 13.74 -3.58
N ILE A 27 -21.42 13.91 -2.43
CA ILE A 27 -20.69 12.84 -1.75
C ILE A 27 -21.72 11.85 -1.19
N SER A 28 -22.24 10.96 -2.03
CA SER A 28 -23.03 9.83 -1.57
C SER A 28 -23.08 8.67 -2.57
N ALA A 29 -21.93 8.01 -2.72
CA ALA A 29 -21.86 6.58 -2.56
C ALA A 29 -20.96 6.37 -1.34
N ALA A 30 -21.28 5.48 -0.40
CA ALA A 30 -20.34 5.10 0.65
C ALA A 30 -18.99 4.83 -0.02
N ALA A 31 -17.99 5.69 0.21
CA ALA A 31 -16.73 5.62 -0.51
C ALA A 31 -16.17 4.22 -0.30
N LYS A 32 -16.11 3.43 -1.39
CA LYS A 32 -15.70 2.03 -1.28
C LYS A 32 -14.27 2.03 -0.76
N SER A 33 -14.03 1.48 0.42
CA SER A 33 -12.70 1.49 1.02
C SER A 33 -11.69 0.72 0.15
N ALA A 34 -10.42 1.14 0.21
CA ALA A 34 -9.33 0.42 -0.42
C ALA A 34 -9.29 -1.03 0.07
N LEU A 35 -9.03 -1.97 -0.84
CA LEU A 35 -9.05 -3.41 -0.54
C LEU A 35 -8.06 -4.16 -1.40
N VAL A 36 -7.46 -5.20 -0.82
CA VAL A 36 -6.70 -6.23 -1.52
C VAL A 36 -7.24 -7.57 -1.11
N SER A 37 -7.60 -8.39 -2.08
CA SER A 37 -8.06 -9.76 -1.83
C SER A 37 -7.55 -10.72 -2.89
N GLY A 38 -7.59 -12.02 -2.58
CA GLY A 38 -7.28 -13.08 -3.53
C GLY A 38 -6.19 -14.02 -3.04
N SER A 39 -5.96 -15.06 -3.82
CA SER A 39 -4.97 -16.10 -3.52
C SER A 39 -4.25 -16.46 -4.80
N ALA A 40 -2.92 -16.40 -4.76
CA ALA A 40 -2.13 -16.72 -5.92
C ALA A 40 -0.82 -17.43 -5.57
N GLN A 41 -0.38 -18.26 -6.50
CA GLN A 41 0.95 -18.85 -6.51
C GLN A 41 1.89 -17.96 -7.32
N ILE A 42 3.12 -17.81 -6.84
CA ILE A 42 4.17 -17.10 -7.56
C ILE A 42 5.33 -18.01 -7.92
N ARG A 43 6.16 -17.52 -8.83
CA ARG A 43 7.48 -18.09 -9.11
C ARG A 43 8.56 -17.05 -8.85
N LEU A 44 9.69 -17.48 -8.29
CA LEU A 44 10.89 -16.66 -8.19
C LEU A 44 11.68 -16.78 -9.50
N THR A 45 11.76 -15.69 -10.27
CA THR A 45 12.44 -15.74 -11.58
C THR A 45 13.96 -15.86 -11.44
N TYR A 46 14.53 -15.29 -10.37
CA TYR A 46 15.96 -15.35 -10.07
C TYR A 46 16.39 -16.65 -9.37
N TRP A 47 15.44 -17.44 -8.86
CA TRP A 47 15.70 -18.71 -8.18
C TRP A 47 14.76 -19.78 -8.74
N PRO A 48 15.12 -20.40 -9.87
CA PRO A 48 14.28 -21.42 -10.49
C PRO A 48 14.25 -22.69 -9.61
N ASP A 49 13.07 -23.01 -9.07
CA ASP A 49 12.80 -24.25 -8.33
C ASP A 49 11.37 -24.74 -8.63
N GLN A 50 10.95 -25.81 -7.96
CA GLN A 50 9.60 -26.39 -8.06
C GLN A 50 8.74 -26.06 -6.84
N ASP A 51 9.18 -25.12 -6.01
CA ASP A 51 8.50 -24.82 -4.76
C ASP A 51 7.20 -24.04 -5.02
N LEU A 52 6.14 -24.47 -4.35
CA LEU A 52 4.83 -23.85 -4.44
C LEU A 52 4.69 -22.80 -3.33
N ARG A 53 4.70 -21.53 -3.73
CA ARG A 53 4.60 -20.38 -2.82
C ARG A 53 3.26 -19.68 -3.03
N THR A 54 2.34 -19.89 -2.11
CA THR A 54 0.99 -19.32 -2.16
C THR A 54 0.87 -18.18 -1.16
N PHE A 55 0.37 -17.04 -1.63
CA PHE A 55 0.05 -15.88 -0.81
C PHE A 55 -1.43 -15.60 -0.94
N THR A 56 -2.09 -15.41 0.20
CA THR A 56 -3.51 -15.06 0.25
C THR A 56 -3.67 -13.77 1.02
N PHE A 57 -4.29 -12.78 0.38
CA PHE A 57 -4.59 -11.49 0.96
C PHE A 57 -6.09 -11.38 1.24
N ASP A 58 -6.43 -10.81 2.39
CA ASP A 58 -7.74 -10.27 2.71
C ASP A 58 -7.50 -9.05 3.58
N ALA A 59 -7.46 -7.87 2.95
CA ALA A 59 -7.08 -6.62 3.58
C ALA A 59 -8.04 -5.50 3.16
N ARG A 60 -8.41 -4.64 4.10
CA ARG A 60 -9.20 -3.44 3.83
C ARG A 60 -8.69 -2.24 4.62
N ALA A 61 -8.81 -1.07 4.02
CA ALA A 61 -8.55 0.18 4.73
C ALA A 61 -9.63 0.44 5.78
N VAL A 62 -9.19 0.86 6.96
CA VAL A 62 -9.97 1.39 8.08
C VAL A 62 -9.28 2.67 8.57
N PRO A 63 -9.30 3.76 7.78
CA PRO A 63 -8.55 4.97 8.07
C PRO A 63 -8.86 5.52 9.48
N TYR A 64 -7.84 6.04 10.15
CA TYR A 64 -7.97 6.70 11.45
C TYR A 64 -8.62 5.80 12.52
N SER A 65 -8.19 4.54 12.58
CA SER A 65 -8.76 3.54 13.49
C SER A 65 -7.79 3.02 14.54
N SER A 66 -6.48 3.20 14.34
CA SER A 66 -5.45 2.67 15.23
C SER A 66 -4.50 3.76 15.69
N PRO A 67 -4.59 4.22 16.95
CA PRO A 67 -3.66 5.18 17.53
C PRO A 67 -2.20 4.72 17.40
N LYS A 68 -1.30 5.65 17.07
CA LYS A 68 0.16 5.44 16.98
C LYS A 68 0.90 6.61 17.65
N PRO A 69 2.17 6.44 18.06
CA PRO A 69 2.98 7.56 18.53
C PRO A 69 3.01 8.70 17.49
N GLY A 70 2.57 9.90 17.88
CA GLY A 70 2.45 11.05 16.98
C GLY A 70 1.18 11.11 16.12
N ALA A 71 0.30 10.10 16.18
CA ALA A 71 -0.97 10.03 15.46
C ALA A 71 -2.07 9.41 16.35
N PRO A 72 -2.63 10.16 17.31
CA PRO A 72 -3.56 9.62 18.31
C PRO A 72 -4.87 9.14 17.68
N ASP A 73 -5.31 9.74 16.59
CA ASP A 73 -6.49 9.33 15.83
C ASP A 73 -6.17 8.25 14.78
N GLY A 74 -4.92 7.77 14.72
CA GLY A 74 -4.45 6.87 13.68
C GLY A 74 -4.06 7.57 12.38
N LEU A 75 -3.87 6.78 11.33
CA LEU A 75 -3.37 7.25 10.03
C LEU A 75 -4.40 6.98 8.91
N PRO A 76 -4.37 7.76 7.81
CA PRO A 76 -5.25 7.48 6.66
C PRO A 76 -4.96 6.12 6.01
N THR A 77 -3.82 5.53 6.31
CA THR A 77 -3.35 4.24 5.78
C THR A 77 -3.66 3.05 6.71
N ASP A 78 -4.31 3.30 7.85
CA ASP A 78 -4.71 2.25 8.77
C ASP A 78 -5.56 1.19 8.06
N ALA A 79 -5.28 -0.07 8.36
CA ALA A 79 -5.91 -1.19 7.71
C ALA A 79 -6.02 -2.39 8.66
N GLU A 80 -6.93 -3.29 8.31
CA GLU A 80 -7.15 -4.55 9.00
C GLU A 80 -7.22 -5.71 8.01
N GLY A 81 -7.15 -6.93 8.54
CA GLY A 81 -7.25 -8.15 7.77
C GLY A 81 -6.06 -9.09 7.99
N THR A 82 -5.86 -10.02 7.05
CA THR A 82 -4.85 -11.07 7.17
C THR A 82 -4.08 -11.31 5.88
N VAL A 83 -2.84 -11.74 6.04
CA VAL A 83 -2.04 -12.39 5.01
C VAL A 83 -1.78 -13.82 5.44
N LYS A 84 -2.02 -14.79 4.56
CA LYS A 84 -1.66 -16.19 4.77
C LYS A 84 -0.61 -16.59 3.75
N ILE A 85 0.45 -17.24 4.21
CA ILE A 85 1.56 -17.67 3.39
C ILE A 85 1.68 -19.20 3.55
N SER A 86 1.84 -19.89 2.43
CA SER A 86 2.16 -21.31 2.40
C SER A 86 3.34 -21.52 1.45
N HIS A 87 4.36 -22.20 1.93
CA HIS A 87 5.51 -22.61 1.13
C HIS A 87 5.61 -24.13 1.22
N HIS A 88 5.42 -24.80 0.10
CA HIS A 88 5.64 -26.23 -0.03
C HIS A 88 6.84 -26.48 -0.94
N SER A 89 7.79 -27.29 -0.50
CA SER A 89 8.86 -27.80 -1.36
C SER A 89 8.59 -29.26 -1.70
N PRO A 90 8.20 -29.58 -2.94
CA PRO A 90 8.00 -30.96 -3.37
C PRO A 90 9.28 -31.79 -3.31
N ALA A 91 10.43 -31.17 -3.59
CA ALA A 91 11.73 -31.86 -3.59
C ALA A 91 12.13 -32.32 -2.18
N GLU A 92 11.86 -31.49 -1.18
CA GLU A 92 12.23 -31.74 0.22
C GLU A 92 11.08 -32.33 1.06
N GLY A 93 9.88 -32.45 0.50
CA GLY A 93 8.73 -33.09 1.13
C GLY A 93 8.09 -32.33 2.31
N TRP A 94 8.37 -31.03 2.48
CA TRP A 94 7.84 -30.24 3.60
C TRP A 94 6.86 -29.14 3.16
N THR A 95 6.02 -28.70 4.08
CA THR A 95 5.18 -27.51 3.95
C THR A 95 5.25 -26.70 5.23
N VAL A 96 5.53 -25.41 5.13
CA VAL A 96 5.42 -24.46 6.24
C VAL A 96 4.39 -23.38 5.92
N ARG A 97 3.68 -22.94 6.95
CA ARG A 97 2.66 -21.89 6.83
C ARG A 97 2.87 -20.82 7.87
N SER A 98 2.45 -19.60 7.52
CA SER A 98 2.37 -18.48 8.46
C SER A 98 1.13 -17.64 8.20
N ARG A 99 0.74 -16.88 9.21
CA ARG A 99 -0.35 -15.90 9.15
C ARG A 99 0.12 -14.60 9.78
N ALA A 100 -0.10 -13.50 9.07
CA ALA A 100 0.17 -12.16 9.55
C ALA A 100 -1.12 -11.33 9.59
N ARG A 101 -1.18 -10.39 10.54
CA ARG A 101 -2.26 -9.42 10.70
C ARG A 101 -1.87 -8.11 10.03
N VAL A 102 -2.70 -7.64 9.11
CA VAL A 102 -2.47 -6.39 8.38
C VAL A 102 -2.53 -5.20 9.33
N ASP A 103 -1.62 -4.25 9.17
CA ASP A 103 -1.57 -3.01 9.96
C ASP A 103 -1.45 -1.72 9.12
N CYS A 104 -1.30 -1.85 7.80
CA CYS A 104 -1.40 -0.76 6.84
C CYS A 104 -1.81 -1.25 5.45
N LEU A 105 -2.57 -0.44 4.71
CA LEU A 105 -2.82 -0.58 3.28
C LEU A 105 -2.81 0.79 2.57
N VAL A 106 -2.09 0.87 1.46
CA VAL A 106 -2.13 1.99 0.51
C VAL A 106 -2.37 1.43 -0.88
N THR A 107 -3.17 2.11 -1.69
CA THR A 107 -3.47 1.68 -3.06
C THR A 107 -3.30 2.81 -4.05
N SER A 108 -3.00 2.44 -5.28
CA SER A 108 -3.22 3.23 -6.48
C SER A 108 -3.97 2.36 -7.51
N PRO A 109 -4.45 2.90 -8.64
CA PRO A 109 -5.12 2.07 -9.65
C PRO A 109 -4.27 0.85 -10.03
N GLY A 110 -4.83 -0.36 -9.82
CA GLY A 110 -4.18 -1.65 -10.10
C GLY A 110 -3.00 -2.01 -9.19
N ASN A 111 -2.69 -1.24 -8.14
CA ASN A 111 -1.56 -1.53 -7.26
C ASN A 111 -1.90 -1.33 -5.78
N ALA A 112 -1.29 -2.14 -4.94
CA ALA A 112 -1.37 -1.98 -3.50
C ALA A 112 -0.02 -2.23 -2.84
N THR A 113 0.24 -1.51 -1.76
CA THR A 113 1.31 -1.79 -0.81
C THR A 113 0.67 -1.97 0.56
N LEU A 114 1.02 -3.05 1.25
CA LEU A 114 0.53 -3.31 2.60
C LEU A 114 1.63 -3.87 3.48
N THR A 115 1.44 -3.73 4.79
CA THR A 115 2.27 -4.41 5.78
C THR A 115 1.43 -5.26 6.69
N ALA A 116 2.04 -6.34 7.20
CA ALA A 116 1.40 -7.22 8.16
C ALA A 116 2.42 -7.74 9.17
N VAL A 117 1.99 -7.92 10.42
CA VAL A 117 2.82 -8.46 11.50
C VAL A 117 2.50 -9.94 11.68
N VAL A 118 3.51 -10.80 11.66
CA VAL A 118 3.33 -12.26 11.82
C VAL A 118 2.74 -12.57 13.19
N THR A 119 1.64 -13.31 13.18
CA THR A 119 0.88 -13.73 14.39
C THR A 119 0.93 -15.24 14.62
N HIS A 120 1.20 -16.02 13.57
CA HIS A 120 1.35 -17.47 13.62
C HIS A 120 2.38 -17.91 12.61
N ALA A 121 3.18 -18.91 12.96
CA ALA A 121 4.13 -19.56 12.06
C ALA A 121 4.33 -21.03 12.50
N ASP A 122 4.41 -21.93 11.54
CA ASP A 122 4.74 -23.35 11.77
C ASP A 122 6.24 -23.51 12.11
N GLU A 123 6.67 -24.66 12.65
CA GLU A 123 8.12 -24.95 12.72
C GLU A 123 8.69 -25.21 11.30
N PRO A 124 9.96 -24.88 11.02
CA PRO A 124 10.96 -24.30 11.93
C PRO A 124 10.96 -22.76 11.98
N ILE A 125 9.93 -22.09 11.42
CA ILE A 125 9.90 -20.63 11.22
C ILE A 125 9.19 -19.89 12.35
N LYS A 126 9.14 -20.46 13.56
CA LYS A 126 8.45 -19.82 14.70
C LYS A 126 9.07 -18.49 15.14
N ASP A 127 10.37 -18.31 14.90
CA ASP A 127 11.12 -17.10 15.20
C ASP A 127 10.64 -15.88 14.38
N GLN A 128 9.82 -16.10 13.36
CA GLN A 128 9.24 -15.03 12.54
C GLN A 128 8.06 -14.33 13.24
N ILE A 129 7.47 -14.90 14.30
CA ILE A 129 6.35 -14.28 15.02
C ILE A 129 6.76 -12.89 15.56
N GLY A 130 5.92 -11.89 15.32
CA GLY A 130 6.16 -10.50 15.68
C GLY A 130 6.94 -9.69 14.63
N LYS A 131 7.56 -10.33 13.62
CA LYS A 131 8.19 -9.60 12.51
C LYS A 131 7.14 -8.94 11.62
N ARG A 132 7.44 -7.74 11.14
CA ARG A 132 6.63 -7.04 10.13
C ARG A 132 7.14 -7.40 8.75
N LEU A 133 6.21 -7.79 7.90
CA LEU A 133 6.42 -8.12 6.50
C LEU A 133 5.80 -7.02 5.64
N GLY A 134 6.52 -6.59 4.61
CA GLY A 134 6.04 -5.68 3.57
C GLY A 134 5.66 -6.44 2.32
N PHE A 135 4.55 -6.06 1.69
CA PHE A 135 4.06 -6.65 0.46
C PHE A 135 3.63 -5.58 -0.53
N SER A 136 3.76 -5.90 -1.81
CA SER A 136 3.13 -5.15 -2.89
C SER A 136 2.36 -6.09 -3.80
N VAL A 137 1.23 -5.65 -4.33
CA VAL A 137 0.39 -6.38 -5.27
C VAL A 137 0.18 -5.51 -6.50
N HIS A 138 0.32 -6.12 -7.67
CA HIS A 138 -0.11 -5.55 -8.95
C HIS A 138 -1.24 -6.41 -9.50
N ASP A 139 -2.42 -5.81 -9.62
CA ASP A 139 -3.63 -6.37 -10.24
C ASP A 139 -3.73 -5.80 -11.66
N GLY A 140 -3.51 -6.67 -12.65
CA GLY A 140 -3.42 -6.25 -14.05
C GLY A 140 -3.64 -7.42 -15.00
N ARG A 141 -3.21 -7.28 -16.26
CA ARG A 141 -3.31 -8.38 -17.24
C ARG A 141 -2.58 -9.64 -16.75
N HIS A 142 -1.45 -9.44 -16.06
CA HIS A 142 -0.69 -10.49 -15.42
C HIS A 142 -0.30 -10.00 -14.03
N ASP A 143 -0.94 -10.58 -13.01
CA ASP A 143 -0.70 -10.19 -11.64
C ASP A 143 0.74 -10.44 -11.22
N ARG A 144 1.19 -9.59 -10.30
CA ARG A 144 2.48 -9.73 -9.64
C ARG A 144 2.35 -9.44 -8.17
N MET A 145 3.33 -9.91 -7.40
CA MET A 145 3.48 -9.46 -6.03
C MET A 145 4.96 -9.30 -5.65
N GLY A 146 5.19 -8.52 -4.60
CA GLY A 146 6.50 -8.32 -3.97
C GLY A 146 6.39 -8.61 -2.49
N PHE A 147 7.50 -9.02 -1.88
CA PHE A 147 7.58 -9.31 -0.45
C PHE A 147 8.94 -8.88 0.10
N SER A 148 9.00 -8.38 1.33
CA SER A 148 10.15 -7.66 1.90
C SER A 148 11.30 -8.55 2.41
N TRP A 149 11.47 -9.74 1.85
CA TRP A 149 12.54 -10.67 2.22
C TRP A 149 13.12 -11.35 0.98
N SER A 150 14.06 -12.27 1.17
CA SER A 150 14.82 -12.94 0.11
C SER A 150 15.80 -12.00 -0.61
N VAL A 151 15.45 -11.45 -1.77
CA VAL A 151 16.39 -10.67 -2.62
C VAL A 151 16.28 -9.16 -2.46
N VAL A 152 15.39 -8.70 -1.59
CA VAL A 152 15.12 -7.29 -1.35
C VAL A 152 15.20 -6.99 0.14
N ASN A 153 15.24 -5.69 0.47
CA ASN A 153 15.15 -5.21 1.84
C ASN A 153 16.32 -5.69 2.72
N GLY A 154 17.55 -5.63 2.18
CA GLY A 154 18.77 -5.75 2.98
C GLY A 154 19.15 -4.39 3.57
N ASP A 155 19.69 -4.40 4.78
CA ASP A 155 20.19 -3.22 5.49
C ASP A 155 21.56 -3.53 6.11
N GLN A 156 22.27 -2.52 6.62
CA GLN A 156 23.52 -2.69 7.36
C GLN A 156 23.31 -2.41 8.84
N ASP A 157 23.85 -3.28 9.70
CA ASP A 157 23.93 -3.01 11.14
C ASP A 157 25.02 -1.98 11.48
N GLU A 158 25.20 -1.68 12.77
CA GLU A 158 26.17 -0.68 13.24
C GLU A 158 27.61 -1.04 12.86
N GLU A 159 27.88 -2.33 12.70
CA GLU A 159 29.16 -2.90 12.28
C GLU A 159 29.33 -2.96 10.75
N GLY A 160 28.31 -2.57 9.96
CA GLY A 160 28.33 -2.58 8.50
C GLY A 160 28.04 -3.95 7.88
N THR A 161 27.58 -4.92 8.67
CA THR A 161 27.21 -6.26 8.21
C THR A 161 25.83 -6.22 7.57
N TRP A 162 25.69 -6.88 6.41
CA TRP A 162 24.39 -6.99 5.74
C TRP A 162 23.46 -7.92 6.50
N VAL A 163 22.28 -7.39 6.85
CA VAL A 163 21.21 -8.08 7.56
C VAL A 163 19.88 -7.91 6.80
N GLU A 164 18.87 -8.73 7.14
CA GLU A 164 17.51 -8.46 6.67
C GLU A 164 16.98 -7.18 7.34
N GLY A 165 16.65 -6.19 6.53
CA GLY A 165 16.13 -4.91 6.96
C GLY A 165 14.72 -5.03 7.53
N ARG A 166 14.39 -4.15 8.47
CA ARG A 166 13.03 -4.11 9.04
C ARG A 166 12.09 -3.36 8.09
N ALA A 167 11.02 -4.02 7.66
CA ALA A 167 9.96 -3.33 6.92
C ALA A 167 9.27 -2.27 7.82
N GLY A 168 9.32 -1.00 7.40
CA GLY A 168 8.50 0.08 7.96
C GLY A 168 7.03 -0.07 7.58
N THR A 169 6.12 0.63 8.26
CA THR A 169 4.68 0.59 7.93
C THR A 169 4.43 1.09 6.51
N CYS A 170 3.57 0.37 5.76
CA CYS A 170 3.25 0.69 4.37
C CYS A 170 4.44 0.63 3.39
N MET A 171 5.56 0.01 3.79
CA MET A 171 6.73 -0.17 2.92
C MET A 171 6.76 -1.59 2.35
N GLY A 172 7.03 -1.70 1.05
CA GLY A 172 7.20 -2.96 0.34
C GLY A 172 8.01 -2.75 -0.94
N PRO A 173 8.69 -3.79 -1.45
CA PRO A 173 9.42 -3.72 -2.72
C PRO A 173 8.45 -3.58 -3.90
N ALA A 174 8.95 -3.32 -5.10
CA ALA A 174 8.13 -3.46 -6.31
C ALA A 174 7.52 -4.87 -6.43
N ALA A 175 6.37 -4.99 -7.10
CA ALA A 175 5.73 -6.28 -7.37
C ALA A 175 6.53 -7.06 -8.44
N PHE A 176 7.60 -7.73 -8.03
CA PHE A 176 8.57 -8.35 -8.93
C PHE A 176 8.22 -9.79 -9.31
N ALA A 177 7.55 -10.54 -8.43
CA ALA A 177 7.30 -11.96 -8.62
C ALA A 177 6.04 -12.17 -9.48
N PRO A 178 6.13 -12.82 -10.65
CA PRO A 178 4.97 -13.12 -11.48
C PRO A 178 4.06 -14.15 -10.79
N VAL A 179 2.76 -13.90 -10.85
CA VAL A 179 1.73 -14.89 -10.51
C VAL A 179 1.69 -15.96 -11.60
N THR A 180 1.65 -17.22 -11.19
CA THR A 180 1.59 -18.40 -12.08
C THR A 180 0.24 -19.11 -12.02
N LYS A 181 -0.51 -18.98 -10.91
CA LYS A 181 -1.84 -19.56 -10.73
C LYS A 181 -2.64 -18.74 -9.72
N GLY A 182 -3.94 -18.58 -9.97
CA GLY A 182 -4.80 -17.73 -9.15
C GLY A 182 -4.69 -16.27 -9.57
N GLY A 183 -4.94 -15.36 -8.65
CA GLY A 183 -4.89 -13.92 -8.91
C GLY A 183 -5.33 -13.10 -7.70
N TYR A 184 -5.20 -11.79 -7.86
CA TYR A 184 -5.53 -10.79 -6.86
C TYR A 184 -6.54 -9.80 -7.42
N VAL A 185 -7.20 -9.10 -6.51
CA VAL A 185 -8.07 -7.98 -6.82
C VAL A 185 -7.65 -6.82 -5.93
N VAL A 186 -7.31 -5.69 -6.56
CA VAL A 186 -7.04 -4.42 -5.90
C VAL A 186 -8.19 -3.46 -6.19
N ARG A 187 -8.87 -3.03 -5.13
CA ARG A 187 -9.77 -1.88 -5.21
C ARG A 187 -9.06 -0.66 -4.67
N HIS A 188 -8.87 0.32 -5.55
CA HIS A 188 -8.30 1.59 -5.18
C HIS A 188 -9.32 2.50 -4.48
N ALA A 189 -8.86 3.22 -3.45
CA ALA A 189 -9.50 4.40 -2.91
C ALA A 189 -8.41 5.41 -2.51
N ASP A 190 -8.66 6.70 -2.73
CA ASP A 190 -7.78 7.77 -2.29
C ASP A 190 -7.71 7.84 -0.76
N LEU A 191 -6.57 8.29 -0.24
CA LEU A 191 -6.39 8.52 1.18
C LEU A 191 -7.31 9.66 1.64
N LEU A 192 -7.99 9.44 2.76
CA LEU A 192 -8.88 10.44 3.34
C LEU A 192 -8.07 11.61 3.92
N PRO A 193 -8.61 12.84 3.90
CA PRO A 193 -8.03 13.95 4.63
C PRO A 193 -8.08 13.70 6.14
N PHE A 194 -7.22 14.41 6.89
CA PHE A 194 -7.22 14.35 8.35
C PHE A 194 -8.59 14.74 8.93
N PRO A 195 -9.13 14.01 9.93
CA PRO A 195 -10.39 14.35 10.56
C PRO A 195 -10.36 15.77 11.14
N GLY A 196 -11.33 16.61 10.80
CA GLY A 196 -11.44 17.97 11.36
C GLY A 196 -10.68 19.06 10.62
N ARG A 197 -10.34 18.85 9.34
CA ARG A 197 -10.00 19.92 8.38
C ARG A 197 -10.98 19.95 7.22
#